data_AF-A0AAF0QHH6-F1
#
_entry.id   AF-A0AAF0QHH6-F1
#
_cell.length_a   1.000
_cell.length_b   1.000
_cell.length_c   1.000
_cell.angle_alpha   90.00
_cell.angle_beta   90.00
_cell.angle_gamma   90.00
#
_symmetry.space_group_name_H-M   'P 1'
#
loop_
_entity.id
_entity.type
_entity.pdbx_description
1 polymer ?
#
loop_
_entity_poly.entity_id
_entity_poly.type
_entity_poly.pdbx_seq_one_letter_code
_entity_poly.pdbx_strand_id
1 'polypeptide(L)'
;MVLSISQEPWAMPEHTTDLLSCWMRRGGSKTQKRWWSIVPTCVWWAIWRERNLRCHENITNTIQKVKEKCINMFFWCKEDGIEEVEQLVDFLGSM
;
A
#
# COMPACT_ATOMS: atom_id res chain seq x y z
N MET A 1 -14.56 -5.80 -1.77
CA MET A 1 -13.71 -5.65 -2.96
C MET A 1 -13.65 -4.16 -3.23
N VAL A 2 -12.64 -3.51 -2.65
CA VAL A 2 -12.51 -2.05 -2.64
C VAL A 2 -12.19 -1.64 -4.08
N LEU A 3 -12.82 -0.57 -4.60
CA LEU A 3 -12.63 0.04 -5.93
C LEU A 3 -13.68 -0.27 -7.04
N SER A 4 -14.97 -0.35 -6.72
CA SER A 4 -16.05 -0.31 -7.74
C SER A 4 -16.65 1.09 -7.97
N ILE A 5 -15.96 2.18 -7.61
CA ILE A 5 -16.52 3.56 -7.63
C ILE A 5 -16.40 4.27 -8.99
N SER A 6 -15.77 3.68 -10.00
CA SER A 6 -15.67 4.27 -11.35
C SER A 6 -16.21 3.32 -12.39
N GLN A 7 -17.10 3.79 -13.28
CA GLN A 7 -17.65 3.05 -14.42
C GLN A 7 -16.60 2.81 -15.54
N GLU A 8 -15.34 2.58 -15.17
CA GLU A 8 -14.31 2.18 -16.12
C GLU A 8 -14.30 0.65 -16.21
N PRO A 9 -14.25 0.06 -17.42
CA PRO A 9 -14.01 -1.37 -17.56
C PRO A 9 -12.66 -1.69 -16.90
N TRP A 10 -12.67 -2.69 -16.01
CA TRP A 10 -11.49 -3.12 -15.28
C TRP A 10 -10.48 -3.70 -16.29
N ALA A 11 -9.55 -2.86 -16.76
CA ALA A 11 -8.37 -3.30 -17.47
C ALA A 11 -7.23 -3.42 -16.45
N MET A 12 -6.62 -4.59 -16.34
CA MET A 12 -5.36 -4.73 -15.64
C MET A 12 -4.33 -3.85 -16.35
N PRO A 13 -3.72 -2.86 -15.70
CA PRO A 13 -2.68 -2.05 -16.32
C PRO A 13 -1.48 -2.94 -16.69
N GLU A 14 -0.85 -2.61 -17.82
CA GLU A 14 0.33 -3.32 -18.31
C GLU A 14 1.52 -3.18 -17.34
N HIS A 15 1.64 -2.01 -16.71
CA HIS A 15 2.71 -1.73 -15.75
C HIS A 15 2.18 -1.28 -14.39
N THR A 16 2.94 -1.60 -13.34
CA THR A 16 2.68 -1.12 -11.97
C THR A 16 2.71 0.40 -11.89
N THR A 17 3.51 1.06 -12.72
CA THR A 17 3.56 2.52 -12.85
C THR A 17 2.24 3.11 -13.31
N ASP A 18 1.53 2.43 -14.22
CA ASP A 18 0.23 2.91 -14.71
C ASP A 18 -0.82 2.81 -13.61
N LEU A 19 -0.80 1.72 -12.83
CA LEU A 19 -1.65 1.57 -11.66
C LEU A 19 -1.40 2.68 -10.62
N LEU A 20 -0.14 2.96 -10.31
CA LEU A 20 0.26 4.01 -9.38
C LEU A 20 -0.14 5.40 -9.89
N SER A 21 -0.01 5.64 -11.20
CA SER A 21 -0.42 6.91 -11.82
C SER A 21 -1.93 7.15 -11.65
N CYS A 22 -2.75 6.12 -11.88
CA CYS A 22 -4.20 6.16 -11.67
C CYS A 22 -4.56 6.38 -10.19
N TRP A 23 -3.84 5.72 -9.28
CA TRP A 23 -4.00 5.90 -7.84
C TRP A 23 -3.74 7.35 -7.41
N MET A 24 -2.61 7.91 -7.81
CA MET A 24 -2.21 9.28 -7.45
C MET A 24 -3.11 10.35 -8.05
N ARG A 25 -3.61 10.13 -9.27
CA ARG A 25 -4.60 11.03 -9.92
C ARG A 25 -5.89 11.16 -9.12
N ARG A 26 -6.29 10.11 -8.39
CA ARG A 26 -7.48 10.11 -7.51
C ARG A 26 -7.22 10.68 -6.12
N GLY A 27 -5.96 10.95 -5.76
CA GLY A 27 -5.63 11.58 -4.48
C GLY A 27 -6.14 13.01 -4.43
N GLY A 28 -6.97 13.31 -3.44
CA GLY A 28 -7.71 14.58 -3.32
C GLY A 28 -6.83 15.82 -3.11
N SER A 29 -7.04 16.53 -2.00
CA SER A 29 -6.31 17.78 -1.70
C SER A 29 -4.79 17.55 -1.57
N LYS A 30 -3.97 18.62 -1.62
CA LYS A 30 -2.50 18.52 -1.47
C LYS A 30 -2.08 17.71 -0.23
N THR A 31 -2.72 17.95 0.92
CA THR A 31 -2.47 17.21 2.17
C THR A 31 -2.91 15.74 2.06
N GLN A 32 -4.01 15.47 1.37
CA GLN A 32 -4.47 14.09 1.14
C GLN A 32 -3.51 13.35 0.21
N LYS A 33 -2.98 14.00 -0.84
CA LYS A 33 -2.01 13.41 -1.78
C LYS A 33 -0.76 12.90 -1.09
N ARG A 34 -0.29 13.58 -0.04
CA ARG A 34 0.88 13.18 0.76
C ARG A 34 0.68 11.82 1.43
N TRP A 35 -0.47 11.61 2.05
CA TRP A 35 -0.82 10.31 2.61
C TRP A 35 -1.19 9.30 1.52
N TRP A 36 -1.74 9.76 0.40
CA TRP A 36 -2.08 8.92 -0.75
C TRP A 36 -0.87 8.31 -1.43
N SER A 37 0.29 8.97 -1.43
CA SER A 37 1.54 8.37 -1.95
C SER A 37 2.07 7.24 -1.08
N ILE A 38 1.69 7.18 0.20
CA ILE A 38 2.18 6.16 1.15
C ILE A 38 1.37 4.86 1.06
N VAL A 39 0.06 4.96 0.82
CA VAL A 39 -0.84 3.80 0.81
C VAL A 39 -0.38 2.67 -0.12
N PRO A 40 0.05 2.91 -1.38
CA PRO A 40 0.53 1.85 -2.25
C PRO A 40 1.72 1.08 -1.67
N THR A 41 2.63 1.77 -1.00
CA THR A 41 3.80 1.16 -0.36
C THR A 41 3.38 0.30 0.84
N CYS A 42 2.43 0.74 1.66
CA CYS A 42 1.88 -0.06 2.75
C CYS A 42 1.22 -1.36 2.23
N VAL A 43 0.47 -1.26 1.13
CA VAL A 43 -0.16 -2.42 0.47
C VAL A 43 0.90 -3.38 -0.07
N TRP A 44 1.88 -2.85 -0.80
CA TRP A 44 2.98 -3.64 -1.35
C TRP A 44 3.74 -4.38 -0.26
N TRP A 45 4.09 -3.69 0.84
CA TRP A 45 4.78 -4.27 1.97
C TRP A 45 4.00 -5.39 2.65
N ALA A 46 2.71 -5.17 2.92
CA ALA A 46 1.84 -6.18 3.52
C ALA A 46 1.73 -7.45 2.64
N ILE A 47 1.64 -7.29 1.32
CA ILE A 47 1.61 -8.41 0.37
C ILE A 47 2.97 -9.12 0.34
N TRP A 48 4.07 -8.37 0.28
CA TRP A 48 5.42 -8.94 0.26
C TRP A 48 5.69 -9.76 1.54
N ARG A 49 5.37 -9.22 2.72
CA ARG A 49 5.46 -9.93 4.00
C ARG A 49 4.64 -11.22 4.00
N GLU A 50 3.41 -11.17 3.50
CA GLU A 50 2.56 -12.36 3.42
C GLU A 50 3.14 -13.43 2.48
N ARG A 51 3.66 -13.04 1.31
CA ARG A 51 4.29 -13.97 0.37
C ARG A 51 5.54 -14.61 0.97
N ASN A 52 6.37 -13.83 1.67
CA ASN A 52 7.55 -14.36 2.32
C ASN A 52 7.23 -15.30 3.46
N LEU A 53 6.25 -14.98 4.31
CA LEU A 53 5.78 -15.87 5.38
C LEU A 53 5.30 -17.21 4.81
N ARG A 54 4.58 -17.19 3.69
CA ARG A 54 4.12 -18.42 3.02
C ARG A 54 5.27 -19.22 2.45
N CYS A 55 6.21 -18.56 1.76
CA CYS A 55 7.30 -19.25 1.07
C CYS A 55 8.38 -19.78 2.02
N HIS A 56 8.70 -19.06 3.09
CA HIS A 56 9.83 -19.38 3.96
C HIS A 56 9.42 -20.05 5.28
N GLU A 57 8.24 -19.72 5.80
CA GLU A 57 7.77 -20.21 7.11
C GLU A 57 6.53 -21.10 6.98
N ASN A 58 5.99 -21.28 5.77
CA ASN A 58 4.75 -22.01 5.49
C ASN A 58 3.54 -21.49 6.30
N ILE A 59 3.56 -20.20 6.67
CA ILE A 59 2.48 -19.55 7.42
C ILE A 59 1.56 -18.83 6.45
N THR A 60 0.26 -19.13 6.52
CA THR A 60 -0.78 -18.42 5.76
C THR A 60 -1.66 -17.58 6.68
N ASN A 61 -1.79 -16.29 6.39
CA ASN A 61 -2.75 -15.43 7.06
C ASN A 61 -4.04 -15.29 6.23
N THR A 62 -5.14 -15.02 6.92
CA THR A 62 -6.41 -14.65 6.27
C THR A 62 -6.26 -13.28 5.58
N ILE A 63 -7.08 -13.04 4.57
CA ILE A 63 -7.13 -11.74 3.88
C ILE A 63 -7.41 -10.60 4.88
N GLN A 64 -8.22 -10.84 5.90
CA GLN A 64 -8.50 -9.85 6.94
C GLN A 64 -7.23 -9.46 7.69
N LYS A 65 -6.42 -10.43 8.11
CA LYS A 65 -5.17 -10.17 8.84
C LYS A 65 -4.12 -9.47 7.96
N VAL A 66 -4.10 -9.74 6.65
CA VAL A 66 -3.26 -8.99 5.70
C VAL A 66 -3.72 -7.53 5.59
N LYS A 67 -5.03 -7.28 5.53
CA LYS A 67 -5.59 -5.91 5.54
C LYS A 67 -5.25 -5.17 6.84
N GLU A 68 -5.38 -5.84 7.98
CA GLU A 68 -5.02 -5.26 9.29
C GLU A 68 -3.54 -4.86 9.32
N LYS A 69 -2.62 -5.72 8.83
CA LYS A 69 -1.19 -5.36 8.70
C LYS A 69 -0.97 -4.13 7.82
N CYS A 70 -1.67 -4.02 6.69
CA CYS A 70 -1.60 -2.86 5.81
C CYS A 70 -2.07 -1.57 6.50
N ILE A 71 -3.20 -1.65 7.23
CA ILE A 71 -3.78 -0.52 7.95
C ILE A 71 -2.86 -0.09 9.10
N ASN A 72 -2.34 -1.04 9.88
CA ASN A 72 -1.42 -0.76 10.98
C ASN A 72 -0.14 -0.09 10.47
N MET A 73 0.43 -0.56 9.36
CA MET A 73 1.59 0.07 8.75
C MET A 73 1.32 1.53 8.36
N PHE A 74 0.15 1.81 7.77
CA PHE A 74 -0.24 3.18 7.44
C PHE A 74 -0.39 4.07 8.68
N PHE A 75 -0.94 3.53 9.79
CA PHE A 75 -1.02 4.26 11.06
C PHE A 75 0.35 4.54 11.66
N TRP A 76 1.28 3.58 11.61
CA TRP A 76 2.65 3.80 12.07
C TRP A 76 3.35 4.90 11.29
N CYS A 77 3.19 4.92 9.95
CA CYS A 77 3.71 6.01 9.12
C CYS A 77 3.15 7.37 9.57
N LYS A 78 1.88 7.43 9.96
CA LYS A 78 1.26 8.65 10.47
C LYS A 78 1.83 9.09 11.81
N GLU A 79 2.02 8.16 12.74
CA GLU A 79 2.53 8.44 14.08
C GLU A 79 3.99 8.89 14.06
N ASP A 80 4.82 8.27 13.22
CA ASP A 80 6.24 8.64 13.06
C ASP A 80 6.44 9.88 12.19
N GLY A 81 5.37 10.48 11.65
CA GLY A 81 5.49 11.64 10.76
C GLY A 81 6.20 11.30 9.44
N ILE A 82 6.11 10.04 9.00
CA ILE A 82 6.58 9.59 7.69
C ILE A 82 5.56 10.07 6.68
N GLU A 83 5.93 11.10 5.94
CA GLU A 83 5.01 11.76 5.03
C GLU A 83 5.53 11.74 3.58
N GLU A 84 6.76 11.26 3.36
CA GLU A 84 7.38 11.07 2.05
C GLU A 84 7.70 9.59 1.82
N VAL A 85 7.79 9.19 0.55
CA VAL A 85 8.03 7.78 0.18
C VAL A 85 9.47 7.39 0.51
N GLU A 86 10.40 8.33 0.41
CA GLU A 86 11.81 8.18 0.75
C GLU A 86 11.97 7.84 2.23
N GLN A 87 11.34 8.62 3.12
CA GLN A 87 11.32 8.35 4.56
C GLN A 87 10.73 6.97 4.87
N LEU A 88 9.71 6.56 4.12
CA LEU A 88 9.09 5.25 4.27
C LEU A 88 10.02 4.12 3.81
N VAL A 89 10.75 4.30 2.71
CA VAL A 89 11.72 3.31 2.24
C VAL A 89 12.85 3.15 3.26
N ASP A 90 13.36 4.25 3.80
CA ASP A 90 14.37 4.24 4.86
C ASP A 90 13.83 3.53 6.13
N PHE A 91 12.61 3.85 6.52
CA PHE A 91 11.92 3.19 7.64
C PHE A 91 11.82 1.68 7.41
N LEU A 92 11.33 1.24 6.25
CA LEU A 92 11.21 -0.19 5.91
C LEU A 92 12.57 -0.90 5.90
N GLY A 93 13.64 -0.21 5.47
CA GLY A 93 15.00 -0.73 5.50
C GLY A 93 15.59 -0.85 6.91
N SER A 94 15.05 -0.10 7.87
CA SER A 94 15.48 -0.15 9.28
C SER A 94 14.75 -1.22 10.13
N MET A 95 13.68 -1.84 9.59
CA MET A 95 12.84 -2.84 10.29
C MET A 95 13.39 -4.26 10.25
#